data_AF-A0A198Z8A8-F1
#
_entry.id   AF-A0A198Z8A8-F1
#
_cell.length_a   1.000
_cell.length_b   1.000
_cell.length_c   1.000
_cell.angle_alpha   90.00
_cell.angle_beta   90.00
_cell.angle_gamma   90.00
#
_symmetry.space_group_name_H-M   'P 1'
#
loop_
_entity.id
_entity.type
_entity.pdbx_description
1 polymer ?
#
loop_
_entity_poly.entity_id
_entity_poly.type
_entity_poly.pdbx_seq_one_letter_code
_entity_poly.pdbx_strand_id
1 'polypeptide(L)'
;MNEIVTQIADRVGIAPDLAEKALGMMLGFLQREAADGPVAKMIEAIPGGADLVAQFNGAGAGGGGLLGGLMSSLGGGGIMGLGQQLMGEGLGMGEITSLAKETIAIAKQYAGEEVVDEVVASVPGLSQFV
;
A
#
# COMPACT_ATOMS: atom_id res chain seq x y z
N MET A 1 0.18 18.25 -4.65
CA MET A 1 0.56 16.92 -5.14
C MET A 1 1.93 16.60 -4.57
N ASN A 2 2.07 15.42 -3.96
CA ASN A 2 3.33 14.99 -3.33
C ASN A 2 4.37 14.66 -4.43
N GLU A 3 5.64 15.02 -4.20
CA GLU A 3 6.74 14.70 -5.12
C GLU A 3 6.88 13.18 -5.33
N ILE A 4 6.69 12.40 -4.27
CA ILE A 4 6.73 10.94 -4.31
C ILE A 4 5.65 10.37 -5.22
N VAL A 5 4.43 10.92 -5.12
CA VAL A 5 3.30 10.53 -5.98
C VAL A 5 3.63 10.79 -7.44
N THR A 6 4.26 11.92 -7.74
CA THR A 6 4.67 12.27 -9.11
C THR A 6 5.73 11.28 -9.62
N GLN A 7 6.76 10.99 -8.82
CA GLN A 7 7.79 10.02 -9.18
C GLN A 7 7.22 8.62 -9.43
N ILE A 8 6.29 8.16 -8.58
CA ILE A 8 5.62 6.87 -8.77
C ILE A 8 4.77 6.88 -10.05
N ALA A 9 3.97 7.93 -10.28
CA ALA A 9 3.12 8.04 -11.45
C ALA A 9 3.96 7.95 -12.74
N ASP A 10 5.10 8.66 -12.79
CA ASP A 10 6.01 8.65 -13.93
C ASP A 10 6.68 7.28 -14.14
N ARG A 11 7.12 6.62 -13.07
CA ARG A 11 7.80 5.32 -13.15
C ARG A 11 6.85 4.17 -13.51
N VAL A 12 5.61 4.22 -13.02
CA VAL A 12 4.59 3.20 -13.27
C VAL A 12 3.84 3.47 -14.58
N GLY A 13 3.79 4.72 -15.05
CA GLY A 13 3.11 5.12 -16.27
C GLY A 13 1.60 5.32 -16.09
N ILE A 14 1.16 5.73 -14.89
CA ILE A 14 -0.25 5.94 -14.54
C ILE A 14 -0.55 7.40 -14.22
N ALA A 15 -1.84 7.76 -14.17
CA ALA A 15 -2.26 9.11 -13.81
C ALA A 15 -1.86 9.44 -12.35
N PRO A 16 -1.46 10.69 -12.03
CA PRO A 16 -0.95 10.99 -10.70
C PRO A 16 -1.98 10.89 -9.56
N ASP A 17 -3.24 11.17 -9.83
CA ASP A 17 -4.35 10.97 -8.90
C ASP A 17 -4.57 9.47 -8.60
N LEU A 18 -4.46 8.62 -9.62
CA LEU A 18 -4.50 7.17 -9.45
C LEU A 18 -3.29 6.66 -8.65
N ALA A 19 -2.09 7.18 -8.93
CA ALA A 19 -0.88 6.87 -8.15
C ALA A 19 -1.01 7.28 -6.68
N GLU A 20 -1.57 8.46 -6.41
CA GLU A 20 -1.80 8.98 -5.06
C GLU A 20 -2.70 8.05 -4.26
N LYS A 21 -3.86 7.71 -4.82
CA LYS A 21 -4.82 6.81 -4.22
C LYS A 21 -4.24 5.42 -4.01
N ALA A 22 -3.62 4.84 -5.05
CA ALA A 22 -3.09 3.50 -5.01
C ALA A 22 -1.92 3.36 -4.01
N LEU A 23 -1.03 4.33 -3.94
CA LEU A 23 0.04 4.39 -2.94
C LEU A 23 -0.55 4.44 -1.52
N GLY A 24 -1.53 5.31 -1.27
CA GLY A 24 -2.19 5.39 0.03
C GLY A 24 -2.90 4.08 0.43
N MET A 25 -3.52 3.39 -0.53
CA MET A 25 -4.12 2.06 -0.30
C MET A 25 -3.07 1.01 0.06
N MET A 26 -1.91 1.00 -0.61
CA MET A 26 -0.80 0.08 -0.31
C MET A 26 -0.21 0.35 1.08
N LEU A 27 0.10 1.61 1.40
CA LEU A 27 0.62 1.97 2.72
C LEU A 27 -0.39 1.65 3.84
N GLY A 28 -1.68 1.92 3.59
CA GLY A 28 -2.75 1.56 4.53
C GLY A 28 -2.92 0.05 4.70
N PHE A 29 -2.69 -0.74 3.64
CA PHE A 29 -2.64 -2.20 3.74
C PHE A 29 -1.47 -2.67 4.60
N LEU A 30 -0.26 -2.15 4.36
CA LEU A 30 0.91 -2.48 5.18
C LEU A 30 0.65 -2.14 6.64
N GLN A 31 0.07 -0.97 6.94
CA GLN A 31 -0.28 -0.58 8.31
C GLN A 31 -1.21 -1.57 9.02
N ARG A 32 -2.12 -2.24 8.30
CA ARG A 32 -3.08 -3.19 8.88
C ARG A 32 -2.52 -4.60 9.04
N GLU A 33 -1.64 -5.02 8.11
CA GLU A 33 -1.19 -6.41 8.02
C GLU A 33 0.22 -6.64 8.60
N ALA A 34 1.06 -5.61 8.63
CA ALA A 34 2.42 -5.72 9.15
C ALA A 34 2.43 -5.67 10.68
N ALA A 35 3.54 -6.12 11.28
CA ALA A 35 3.75 -5.98 12.72
C ALA A 35 3.81 -4.50 13.15
N ASP A 36 3.16 -4.19 14.27
CA ASP A 36 3.19 -2.86 14.87
C ASP A 36 4.63 -2.41 15.17
N GLY A 37 4.93 -1.14 14.89
CA GLY A 37 6.25 -0.54 15.14
C GLY A 37 7.04 -0.27 13.85
N PRO A 38 7.66 -1.28 13.20
CA PRO A 38 8.44 -1.08 11.97
C PRO A 38 7.63 -0.41 10.85
N VAL A 39 6.36 -0.80 10.70
CA VAL A 39 5.48 -0.22 9.68
C VAL A 39 5.13 1.24 9.94
N ALA A 40 4.92 1.60 11.21
CA ALA A 40 4.65 3.00 11.58
C ALA A 40 5.89 3.86 11.30
N LYS A 41 7.08 3.41 11.71
CA LYS A 41 8.35 4.08 11.40
C LYS A 41 8.56 4.26 9.90
N MET A 42 8.27 3.22 9.12
CA MET A 42 8.38 3.25 7.67
C MET A 42 7.44 4.29 7.05
N ILE A 43 6.16 4.31 7.44
CA ILE A 43 5.16 5.26 6.93
C ILE A 43 5.51 6.70 7.33
N GLU A 44 5.96 6.92 8.56
CA GLU A 44 6.36 8.24 9.07
C GLU A 44 7.63 8.76 8.37
N ALA A 45 8.54 7.88 7.97
CA ALA A 45 9.76 8.26 7.25
C ALA A 45 9.49 8.71 5.81
N ILE A 46 8.42 8.21 5.18
CA ILE A 46 8.04 8.59 3.81
C ILE A 46 7.38 9.98 3.85
N PRO A 47 7.92 10.99 3.12
CA PRO A 47 7.29 12.30 2.97
C PRO A 47 5.80 12.20 2.55
N GLY A 48 4.90 12.70 3.40
CA GLY A 48 3.45 12.62 3.18
C GLY A 48 2.84 11.22 3.29
N GLY A 49 3.59 10.21 3.73
CA GLY A 49 3.11 8.83 3.88
C GLY A 49 1.95 8.72 4.86
N ALA A 50 2.05 9.36 6.02
CA ALA A 50 0.98 9.40 7.01
C ALA A 50 -0.31 10.05 6.47
N ASP A 51 -0.18 11.14 5.69
CA ASP A 51 -1.34 11.82 5.08
C ASP A 51 -2.01 10.96 4.00
N LEU A 52 -1.22 10.23 3.21
CA LEU A 52 -1.75 9.30 2.21
C LEU A 52 -2.52 8.14 2.87
N VAL A 53 -1.97 7.59 3.95
CA VAL A 53 -2.65 6.57 4.76
C VAL A 53 -3.93 7.16 5.34
N ALA A 54 -3.90 8.33 5.97
CA ALA A 54 -5.09 8.95 6.55
C ALA A 54 -6.21 9.19 5.52
N GLN A 55 -5.84 9.53 4.29
CA GLN A 55 -6.80 9.80 3.21
C GLN A 55 -7.37 8.53 2.56
N PHE A 56 -6.56 7.48 2.39
CA PHE A 56 -6.92 6.32 1.55
C PHE A 56 -6.92 4.98 2.28
N ASN A 57 -6.55 4.93 3.55
CA ASN A 57 -6.70 3.73 4.37
C ASN A 57 -8.20 3.43 4.54
N GLY A 58 -8.67 2.36 3.87
CA GLY A 58 -10.09 1.99 3.83
C GLY A 58 -10.85 2.49 2.60
N ALA A 59 -10.21 3.16 1.63
CA ALA A 59 -10.86 3.63 0.40
C ALA A 59 -11.36 2.50 -0.54
N GLY A 60 -11.09 1.24 -0.22
CA GLY A 60 -11.67 0.05 -0.87
C GLY A 60 -12.68 -0.72 0.00
N ALA A 61 -13.04 -0.22 1.18
CA ALA A 61 -14.09 -0.78 2.03
C ALA A 61 -15.49 -0.37 1.50
N GLY A 62 -15.74 -0.66 0.23
CA GLY A 62 -17.05 -0.52 -0.37
C GLY A 62 -18.00 -1.60 0.15
N GLY A 63 -18.86 -1.22 1.11
CA GLY A 63 -20.19 -1.80 1.27
C GLY A 63 -20.31 -3.06 2.13
N GLY A 64 -20.31 -2.88 3.45
CA GLY A 64 -20.87 -3.87 4.37
C GLY A 64 -20.65 -3.40 5.79
N GLY A 65 -21.73 -3.21 6.56
CA GLY A 65 -21.66 -2.72 7.94
C GLY A 65 -20.81 -3.60 8.86
N LEU A 66 -20.96 -3.44 10.18
CA LEU A 66 -20.20 -4.17 11.22
C LEU A 66 -20.03 -5.70 10.97
N LEU A 67 -20.91 -6.32 10.18
CA LEU A 67 -20.87 -7.72 9.75
C LEU A 67 -19.91 -8.02 8.57
N GLY A 68 -19.72 -7.07 7.63
CA GLY A 68 -18.77 -7.18 6.52
C GLY A 68 -17.31 -6.92 6.95
N GLY A 69 -17.12 -6.06 7.95
CA GLY A 69 -15.84 -5.89 8.63
C GLY A 69 -15.41 -7.15 9.39
N LEU A 70 -16.35 -7.86 10.03
CA LEU A 70 -16.06 -9.10 10.74
C LEU A 70 -15.71 -10.26 9.78
N MET A 71 -16.40 -10.39 8.65
CA MET A 71 -16.03 -11.40 7.63
C MET A 71 -14.71 -11.09 6.92
N SER A 72 -14.43 -9.82 6.63
CA SER A 72 -13.14 -9.42 6.04
C SER A 72 -11.98 -9.70 6.99
N SER A 73 -12.21 -9.54 8.31
CA SER A 73 -11.23 -9.87 9.36
C SER A 73 -10.99 -11.39 9.55
N LEU A 74 -11.88 -12.23 9.03
CA LEU A 74 -11.86 -13.68 9.24
C LEU A 74 -11.38 -14.50 8.03
N GLY A 75 -11.20 -13.92 6.84
CA GLY A 75 -10.75 -14.74 5.71
C GLY A 75 -10.63 -14.15 4.31
N GLY A 76 -10.54 -12.84 4.11
CA GLY A 76 -10.50 -12.34 2.73
C GLY A 76 -10.09 -10.90 2.60
N GLY A 77 -8.79 -10.65 2.62
CA GLY A 77 -8.30 -9.30 2.35
C GLY A 77 -6.79 -9.13 2.25
N GLY A 78 -6.00 -10.21 2.29
CA GLY A 78 -4.54 -10.16 2.13
C GLY A 78 -4.12 -9.57 0.78
N ILE A 79 -2.91 -9.83 0.33
CA ILE A 79 -2.35 -9.19 -0.88
C ILE A 79 -3.27 -9.33 -2.11
N MET A 80 -3.98 -10.45 -2.24
CA MET A 80 -4.98 -10.64 -3.31
C MET A 80 -6.16 -9.67 -3.21
N GLY A 81 -6.65 -9.38 -2.01
CA GLY A 81 -7.74 -8.42 -1.79
C GLY A 81 -7.33 -7.00 -2.13
N LEU A 82 -6.12 -6.58 -1.72
CA LEU A 82 -5.53 -5.32 -2.15
C LEU A 82 -5.40 -5.26 -3.68
N GLY A 83 -4.89 -6.31 -4.32
CA GLY A 83 -4.78 -6.41 -5.77
C GLY A 83 -6.13 -6.25 -6.47
N GLN A 84 -7.19 -6.88 -5.95
CA GLN A 84 -8.55 -6.73 -6.48
C GLN A 84 -9.09 -5.30 -6.34
N GLN A 85 -8.83 -4.64 -5.21
CA GLN A 85 -9.22 -3.25 -5.02
C GLN A 85 -8.50 -2.33 -6.01
N LEU A 86 -7.19 -2.48 -6.18
CA LEU A 86 -6.40 -1.71 -7.15
C LEU A 86 -6.84 -1.95 -8.60
N MET A 87 -7.19 -3.19 -8.95
CA MET A 87 -7.79 -3.48 -10.26
C MET A 87 -9.16 -2.80 -10.44
N GLY A 88 -9.95 -2.71 -9.37
CA GLY A 88 -11.22 -1.98 -9.36
C GLY A 88 -11.05 -0.46 -9.58
N GLU A 89 -9.90 0.09 -9.19
CA GLU A 89 -9.51 1.47 -9.50
C GLU A 89 -8.99 1.66 -10.94
N GLY A 90 -8.87 0.56 -11.69
CA GLY A 90 -8.45 0.58 -13.09
C GLY A 90 -6.99 0.21 -13.32
N LEU A 91 -6.23 -0.18 -12.29
CA LEU A 91 -4.85 -0.63 -12.49
C LEU A 91 -4.81 -2.04 -13.10
N GLY A 92 -3.98 -2.22 -14.11
CA GLY A 92 -3.59 -3.51 -14.62
C GLY A 92 -2.63 -4.24 -13.68
N MET A 93 -2.53 -5.57 -13.81
CA MET A 93 -1.65 -6.38 -12.96
C MET A 93 -0.16 -5.96 -13.05
N GLY A 94 0.30 -5.56 -14.25
CA GLY A 94 1.67 -5.07 -14.44
C GLY A 94 1.93 -3.73 -13.74
N GLU A 95 0.94 -2.83 -13.72
CA GLU A 95 1.01 -1.55 -13.01
C GLU A 95 0.99 -1.77 -11.51
N ILE A 96 0.18 -2.72 -11.00
CA ILE A 96 0.15 -3.10 -9.57
C ILE A 96 1.51 -3.64 -9.12
N THR A 97 2.12 -4.53 -9.90
CA THR A 97 3.46 -5.06 -9.58
C THR A 97 4.52 -3.95 -9.61
N SER A 98 4.47 -3.06 -10.60
CA SER A 98 5.40 -1.93 -10.70
C SER A 98 5.23 -0.98 -9.53
N LEU A 99 3.99 -0.65 -9.17
CA LEU A 99 3.65 0.19 -8.02
C LEU A 99 4.15 -0.40 -6.70
N ALA A 100 4.00 -1.72 -6.50
CA ALA A 100 4.49 -2.38 -5.29
C ALA A 100 6.01 -2.26 -5.16
N LYS A 101 6.75 -2.51 -6.25
CA LYS A 101 8.22 -2.39 -6.29
C LYS A 101 8.68 -0.96 -6.03
N GLU A 102 8.06 0.02 -6.68
CA GLU A 102 8.38 1.43 -6.48
C GLU A 102 8.08 1.88 -5.05
N THR A 103 6.96 1.43 -4.47
CA THR A 103 6.60 1.71 -3.07
C THR A 103 7.67 1.18 -2.11
N ILE A 104 8.13 -0.07 -2.30
CA ILE A 104 9.23 -0.63 -1.48
C ILE A 104 10.54 0.10 -1.71
N ALA A 105 10.89 0.44 -2.96
CA ALA A 105 12.13 1.17 -3.26
C ALA A 105 12.17 2.54 -2.56
N ILE A 106 11.05 3.28 -2.62
CA ILE A 106 10.88 4.55 -1.92
C ILE A 106 10.92 4.33 -0.40
N ALA A 107 10.22 3.33 0.12
CA ALA A 107 10.29 3.02 1.55
C ALA A 107 11.74 2.75 1.99
N LYS A 108 12.52 1.97 1.22
CA LYS A 108 13.93 1.68 1.53
C LYS A 108 14.79 2.94 1.49
N GLN A 109 14.52 3.85 0.54
CA GLN A 109 15.22 5.13 0.43
C GLN A 109 15.03 6.01 1.68
N TYR A 110 13.84 6.05 2.25
CA TYR A 110 13.51 6.96 3.35
C TYR A 110 13.59 6.33 4.74
N ALA A 111 13.14 5.08 4.89
CA ALA A 111 13.10 4.37 6.16
C ALA A 111 14.33 3.48 6.43
N GLY A 112 15.13 3.22 5.39
CA GLY A 112 16.25 2.29 5.44
C GLY A 112 15.83 0.84 5.13
N GLU A 113 16.77 0.06 4.60
CA GLU A 113 16.52 -1.29 4.12
C GLU A 113 16.08 -2.25 5.24
N GLU A 114 16.74 -2.22 6.39
CA GLU A 114 16.43 -3.09 7.54
C GLU A 114 14.98 -2.94 8.01
N VAL A 115 14.52 -1.70 8.19
CA VAL A 115 13.13 -1.41 8.64
C VAL A 115 12.11 -1.93 7.62
N VAL A 116 12.40 -1.75 6.33
CA VAL A 116 11.48 -2.18 5.26
C VAL A 116 11.47 -3.69 5.12
N ASP A 117 12.63 -4.35 5.24
CA ASP A 117 12.72 -5.80 5.18
C ASP A 117 11.99 -6.47 6.36
N GLU A 118 12.03 -5.87 7.56
CA GLU A 118 11.20 -6.30 8.70
C GLU A 118 9.70 -6.19 8.39
N VAL A 119 9.26 -5.07 7.79
CA VAL A 119 7.87 -4.90 7.37
C VAL A 119 7.49 -5.96 6.34
N VAL A 120 8.30 -6.16 5.30
CA VAL A 120 8.04 -7.14 4.25
C VAL A 120 7.98 -8.57 4.79
N ALA A 121 8.89 -8.92 5.71
CA ALA A 121 8.92 -10.23 6.35
C ALA A 121 7.70 -10.47 7.26
N SER A 122 7.12 -9.41 7.82
CA SER A 122 5.94 -9.50 8.69
C SER A 122 4.61 -9.66 7.93
N VAL A 123 4.57 -9.35 6.62
CA VAL A 123 3.35 -9.44 5.81
C VAL A 123 3.34 -10.76 5.00
N PRO A 124 2.38 -11.68 5.25
CA PRO A 124 2.32 -12.95 4.55
C PRO A 124 2.20 -12.81 3.03
N GLY A 125 3.18 -13.37 2.31
CA GLY A 125 3.20 -13.43 0.85
C GLY A 125 3.75 -12.18 0.15
N LEU A 126 4.09 -11.11 0.87
CA LEU A 126 4.50 -9.84 0.24
C LEU A 126 5.84 -9.98 -0.48
N SER A 127 6.76 -10.75 0.09
CA SER A 127 8.06 -11.08 -0.51
C SER A 127 8.00 -11.78 -1.87
N GLN A 128 6.82 -12.28 -2.30
CA GLN A 128 6.66 -12.89 -3.62
C GLN A 128 6.43 -11.84 -4.74
N PHE A 129 6.12 -10.59 -4.37
CA PHE A 129 5.74 -9.53 -5.29
C PHE A 129 6.76 -8.40 -5.39
N VAL A 130 7.71 -8.33 -4.46
CA VAL A 130 8.68 -7.23 -4.30
C VAL A 130 10.11 -7.72 -4.46
#